data_AF-A0A7X7UHM3-F1
#
_entry.id   AF-A0A7X7UHM3-F1
#
_cell.length_a   1.000
_cell.length_b   1.000
_cell.length_c   1.000
_cell.angle_alpha   90.00
_cell.angle_beta   90.00
_cell.angle_gamma   90.00
#
_symmetry.space_group_name_H-M   'P 1'
#
loop_
_entity.id
_entity.type
_entity.pdbx_description
1 polymer ?
#
loop_
_entity_poly.entity_id
_entity_poly.type
_entity_poly.pdbx_seq_one_letter_code
_entity_poly.pdbx_strand_id
1 'polypeptide(L)'
;MKLSEVPMKKLMEVLPKLSLGLAGDPVVFNLTTDVEGDRVPSPHWHMAFDADGKISCGEGHDASPEAITFVLKMGGVNTMLGFMLDGLSGGPRSAMMSMMMGKIGIEPFNPKNVKKTESFFKRVKTGEDGLKDVLKTVGLDVTEFDI
;
A
#
# COMPACT_ATOMS: atom_id res chain seq x y z
N MET A 1 11.60 6.01 15.41
CA MET A 1 12.05 6.16 14.00
C MET A 1 10.91 6.72 13.16
N LYS A 2 11.20 7.22 11.96
CA LYS A 2 10.18 7.67 11.03
C LYS A 2 9.57 6.49 10.29
N LEU A 3 8.30 6.60 9.89
CA LEU A 3 7.64 5.59 9.07
C LEU A 3 8.38 5.39 7.75
N SER A 4 8.94 6.47 7.20
CA SER A 4 9.73 6.46 5.98
C SER A 4 11.01 5.61 6.02
N GLU A 5 11.47 5.28 7.22
CA GLU A 5 12.70 4.52 7.46
C GLU A 5 12.43 3.01 7.63
N VAL A 6 11.16 2.57 7.61
CA VAL A 6 10.77 1.17 7.80
C VAL A 6 11.15 0.34 6.55
N PRO A 7 11.97 -0.71 6.67
CA PRO A 7 12.28 -1.58 5.53
C PRO A 7 11.04 -2.28 4.98
N MET A 8 10.87 -2.29 3.65
CA MET A 8 9.70 -2.90 3.00
C MET A 8 9.47 -4.35 3.43
N LYS A 9 10.53 -5.15 3.53
CA LYS A 9 10.44 -6.55 3.97
C LYS A 9 9.83 -6.68 5.37
N LYS A 10 10.20 -5.78 6.29
CA LYS A 10 9.68 -5.76 7.66
C LYS A 10 8.24 -5.29 7.70
N LEU A 11 7.88 -4.32 6.85
CA LEU A 11 6.50 -3.92 6.67
C LEU A 11 5.64 -5.09 6.16
N MET A 12 6.04 -5.73 5.06
CA MET A 12 5.31 -6.85 4.46
C MET A 12 5.14 -8.04 5.42
N GLU A 13 6.12 -8.27 6.31
CA GLU A 13 6.03 -9.28 7.37
C GLU A 13 4.90 -8.99 8.37
N VAL A 14 4.59 -7.71 8.60
CA VAL A 14 3.63 -7.30 9.62
C VAL A 14 2.26 -6.90 9.08
N LEU A 15 2.16 -6.49 7.81
CA LEU A 15 0.89 -6.13 7.18
C LEU A 15 -0.22 -7.18 7.38
N PRO A 16 0.02 -8.50 7.25
CA PRO A 16 -1.00 -9.53 7.51
C PRO A 16 -1.56 -9.54 8.94
N LYS A 17 -0.87 -8.91 9.90
CA LYS A 17 -1.31 -8.79 11.30
C LYS A 17 -2.24 -7.58 11.51
N LEU A 18 -2.37 -6.69 10.52
CA LEU A 18 -3.29 -5.56 10.59
C LEU A 18 -4.72 -6.03 10.39
N SER A 19 -5.61 -5.59 11.28
CA SER A 19 -7.04 -5.72 11.08
C SER A 19 -7.55 -4.51 10.31
N LEU A 20 -7.77 -4.67 9.01
CA LEU A 20 -8.54 -3.70 8.25
C LEU A 20 -10.00 -4.06 8.44
N GLY A 21 -10.79 -3.22 9.12
CA GLY A 21 -12.24 -3.39 9.20
C GLY A 21 -12.92 -3.14 7.84
N LEU A 22 -12.53 -3.90 6.81
CA LEU A 22 -12.85 -3.68 5.42
C LEU A 22 -13.61 -4.87 4.87
N ALA A 23 -14.92 -4.74 4.69
CA ALA A 23 -15.70 -5.72 3.93
C ALA A 23 -15.85 -5.27 2.47
N GLY A 24 -15.84 -6.22 1.53
CA GLY A 24 -16.28 -6.05 0.14
C GLY A 24 -15.34 -6.66 -0.88
N ASP A 25 -15.32 -6.17 -2.12
CA ASP A 25 -14.68 -6.91 -3.22
C ASP A 25 -13.16 -7.11 -3.02
N PRO A 26 -12.65 -8.34 -3.23
CA PRO A 26 -11.23 -8.63 -3.19
C PRO A 26 -10.44 -7.77 -4.16
N VAL A 27 -9.26 -7.35 -3.72
CA VAL A 27 -8.33 -6.59 -4.54
C VAL A 27 -6.90 -7.04 -4.29
N VAL A 28 -6.15 -7.15 -5.36
CA VAL A 28 -4.72 -7.46 -5.32
C VAL A 28 -3.99 -6.28 -5.92
N PHE A 29 -3.02 -5.74 -5.19
CA PHE A 29 -2.11 -4.72 -5.68
C PHE A 29 -0.74 -5.34 -5.89
N ASN A 30 -0.27 -5.33 -7.13
CA ASN A 30 1.14 -5.51 -7.42
C ASN A 30 1.87 -4.20 -7.11
N LEU A 31 3.04 -4.28 -6.48
CA LEU A 31 3.83 -3.13 -6.09
C LEU A 31 5.17 -3.20 -6.83
N THR A 32 5.40 -2.19 -7.67
CA THR A 32 6.69 -1.95 -8.33
C THR A 32 7.22 -0.61 -7.89
N THR A 33 8.52 -0.50 -7.60
CA THR A 33 9.19 0.79 -7.41
C THR A 33 9.67 1.31 -8.76
N ASP A 34 9.45 2.58 -9.06
CA ASP A 34 9.83 3.18 -10.33
C ASP A 34 11.36 3.28 -10.50
N VAL A 35 11.74 3.12 -11.75
CA VAL A 35 13.06 2.78 -12.24
C VAL A 35 13.60 3.97 -13.03
N GLU A 36 13.66 5.15 -12.43
CA GLU A 36 14.53 6.18 -13.00
C GLU A 36 16.00 5.74 -12.78
N GLY A 37 16.57 5.07 -13.79
CA GLY A 37 18.00 4.84 -13.97
C GLY A 37 18.56 3.44 -13.65
N ASP A 38 17.89 2.35 -14.01
CA ASP A 38 18.43 0.96 -13.95
C ASP A 38 19.01 0.51 -12.58
N ARG A 39 18.58 1.12 -11.48
CA ARG A 39 19.28 1.00 -10.18
C ARG A 39 18.68 0.04 -9.15
N VAL A 40 17.59 -0.66 -9.43
CA VAL A 40 17.10 -1.69 -8.49
C VAL A 40 16.53 -2.89 -9.24
N PRO A 41 17.24 -4.04 -9.30
CA PRO A 41 16.53 -5.29 -9.43
C PRO A 41 15.66 -5.45 -8.18
N SER A 42 14.35 -5.56 -8.38
CA SER A 42 13.38 -6.30 -7.56
C SER A 42 13.81 -6.58 -6.11
N PRO A 43 12.97 -6.19 -5.15
CA PRO A 43 11.80 -7.05 -5.02
C PRO A 43 10.54 -6.38 -5.54
N HIS A 44 9.86 -7.03 -6.47
CA HIS A 44 8.44 -6.86 -6.68
C HIS A 44 7.73 -7.50 -5.48
N TRP A 45 6.64 -6.89 -5.05
CA TRP A 45 5.76 -7.48 -4.05
C TRP A 45 4.33 -7.44 -4.56
N HIS A 46 3.48 -8.25 -3.97
CA HIS A 46 2.05 -8.09 -4.07
C HIS A 46 1.43 -8.05 -2.68
N MET A 47 0.29 -7.39 -2.61
CA MET A 47 -0.55 -7.32 -1.44
C MET A 47 -1.99 -7.59 -1.85
N ALA A 48 -2.59 -8.61 -1.25
CA ALA A 48 -3.97 -9.00 -1.52
C ALA A 48 -4.84 -8.78 -0.29
N PHE A 49 -6.07 -8.33 -0.55
CA PHE A 49 -7.13 -8.16 0.43
C PHE A 49 -8.27 -9.07 0.03
N ASP A 50 -8.66 -9.98 0.91
CA ASP A 50 -9.82 -10.84 0.68
C ASP A 50 -11.14 -10.11 1.00
N ALA A 51 -12.26 -10.83 0.87
CA ALA A 51 -13.59 -10.25 1.04
C ALA A 51 -13.87 -9.75 2.47
N ASP A 52 -13.14 -10.30 3.44
CA ASP A 52 -13.23 -9.97 4.87
C ASP A 52 -12.20 -8.90 5.27
N GLY A 53 -11.41 -8.40 4.31
CA GLY A 53 -10.40 -7.36 4.52
C GLY A 53 -9.10 -7.88 5.08
N LYS A 54 -8.90 -9.21 5.13
CA LYS A 54 -7.65 -9.80 5.59
C LYS A 54 -6.55 -9.53 4.57
N ILE A 55 -5.41 -9.06 5.06
CA ILE A 55 -4.25 -8.77 4.24
C ILE A 55 -3.38 -10.02 4.10
N SER A 56 -2.87 -10.26 2.90
CA SER A 56 -1.76 -11.17 2.64
C SER A 56 -0.74 -10.48 1.74
N CYS A 57 0.53 -10.86 1.88
CA CYS A 57 1.64 -10.28 1.13
C CYS A 57 2.56 -11.39 0.62
N GLY A 58 3.21 -11.16 -0.52
CA GLY A 58 4.20 -12.08 -1.06
C GLY A 58 5.22 -11.38 -1.95
N GLU A 59 6.32 -12.08 -2.20
CA GLU A 59 7.33 -11.66 -3.16
C GLU A 59 6.86 -11.96 -4.59
N GLY A 60 7.26 -11.11 -5.54
CA GLY A 60 6.82 -11.16 -6.92
C GLY A 60 5.45 -10.52 -7.14
N HIS A 61 5.08 -10.39 -8.40
CA HIS A 61 3.73 -10.01 -8.79
C HIS A 61 2.79 -11.20 -8.74
N ASP A 62 1.56 -10.94 -8.33
CA ASP A 62 0.45 -11.83 -8.53
C ASP A 62 0.11 -11.87 -10.04
N ALA A 63 -0.01 -13.08 -10.58
CA ALA A 63 -0.29 -13.33 -11.99
C ALA A 63 -1.79 -13.29 -12.33
N SER A 64 -2.66 -13.08 -11.33
CA SER A 64 -4.11 -13.03 -11.52
C SER A 64 -4.49 -11.86 -12.43
N PRO A 65 -5.40 -12.07 -13.39
CA PRO A 65 -5.84 -11.02 -14.31
C PRO A 65 -6.57 -9.87 -13.62
N GLU A 66 -7.01 -10.06 -12.37
CA GLU A 66 -7.70 -9.07 -11.55
C GLU A 66 -6.75 -8.22 -10.68
N ALA A 67 -5.43 -8.50 -10.72
CA ALA A 67 -4.42 -7.73 -10.02
C ALA A 67 -4.22 -6.36 -10.66
N ILE A 68 -4.15 -5.33 -9.82
CA ILE A 68 -3.88 -3.95 -10.22
C ILE A 68 -2.42 -3.65 -9.89
N THR A 69 -1.61 -3.25 -10.86
CA THR A 69 -0.22 -2.89 -10.57
C THR A 69 -0.11 -1.41 -10.20
N PHE A 70 0.41 -1.12 -9.01
CA PHE A 70 0.88 0.19 -8.61
C PHE A 70 2.38 0.33 -8.87
N VAL A 71 2.72 1.34 -9.66
CA VAL A 71 4.10 1.76 -9.90
C VAL A 71 4.39 2.96 -8.99
N LEU A 72 5.20 2.75 -7.95
CA LEU A 72 5.57 3.74 -6.95
C LEU A 72 6.71 4.63 -7.48
N LYS A 73 6.36 5.80 -8.00
CA LYS A 73 7.24 6.71 -8.76
C LYS A 73 8.14 7.60 -7.93
N MET A 74 7.58 8.20 -6.89
CA MET A 74 8.31 9.07 -5.96
C MET A 74 7.78 8.85 -4.55
N GLY A 75 8.67 8.80 -3.56
CA GLY A 75 8.29 8.55 -2.16
C GLY A 75 8.02 7.07 -1.82
N GLY A 76 8.09 6.16 -2.80
CA GLY A 76 8.18 4.70 -2.58
C GLY A 76 7.13 4.13 -1.62
N VAL A 77 7.61 3.36 -0.64
CA VAL A 77 6.83 2.65 0.39
C VAL A 77 6.00 3.61 1.23
N ASN A 78 6.47 4.83 1.46
CA ASN A 78 5.83 5.83 2.33
C ASN A 78 4.52 6.30 1.70
N THR A 79 4.48 6.37 0.37
CA THR A 79 3.29 6.71 -0.39
C THR A 79 2.24 5.59 -0.27
N MET A 80 2.65 4.31 -0.34
CA MET A 80 1.74 3.18 -0.17
C MET A 80 1.28 3.00 1.29
N LEU A 81 2.22 3.15 2.23
CA LEU A 81 1.97 3.21 3.67
C LEU A 81 0.99 4.33 3.99
N GLY A 82 1.24 5.52 3.44
CA GLY A 82 0.35 6.66 3.50
C GLY A 82 -1.04 6.33 2.98
N PHE A 83 -1.22 5.54 1.93
CA PHE A 83 -2.57 5.14 1.50
C PHE A 83 -3.24 4.07 2.34
N MET A 84 -2.47 3.19 2.98
CA MET A 84 -3.00 2.21 3.92
C MET A 84 -3.37 2.84 5.28
N LEU A 85 -2.64 3.89 5.68
CA LEU A 85 -2.79 4.61 6.94
C LEU A 85 -3.77 5.79 6.84
N ASP A 86 -3.67 6.55 5.75
CA ASP A 86 -4.26 7.88 5.57
C ASP A 86 -5.52 7.89 4.70
N GLY A 87 -6.34 6.85 4.85
CA GLY A 87 -7.78 7.06 4.79
C GLY A 87 -8.27 8.07 5.85
N LEU A 88 -7.41 8.53 6.78
CA LEU A 88 -7.77 9.13 8.07
C LEU A 88 -7.51 10.64 8.27
N SER A 89 -6.63 11.33 7.54
CA SER A 89 -6.41 12.79 7.74
C SER A 89 -7.06 13.70 6.69
N GLY A 90 -7.44 13.17 5.52
CA GLY A 90 -8.07 13.96 4.44
C GLY A 90 -9.05 13.21 3.51
N GLY A 91 -9.31 11.93 3.77
CA GLY A 91 -10.19 11.08 2.96
C GLY A 91 -9.56 10.64 1.62
N PRO A 92 -10.33 10.04 0.69
CA PRO A 92 -9.86 9.47 -0.58
C PRO A 92 -9.08 10.46 -1.49
N ARG A 93 -9.03 11.73 -1.12
CA ARG A 93 -8.36 12.80 -1.84
C ARG A 93 -6.84 12.67 -1.81
N SER A 94 -6.21 12.19 -0.74
CA SER A 94 -4.74 12.08 -0.66
C SER A 94 -4.17 11.00 -1.60
N ALA A 95 -4.86 9.85 -1.67
CA ALA A 95 -4.58 8.78 -2.63
C ALA A 95 -4.76 9.25 -4.08
N MET A 96 -5.88 9.90 -4.35
CA MET A 96 -6.16 10.46 -5.67
C MET A 96 -5.15 11.54 -6.07
N MET A 97 -4.81 12.46 -5.16
CA MET A 97 -3.84 13.51 -5.43
C MET A 97 -2.45 12.95 -5.73
N SER A 98 -2.03 11.90 -5.05
CA SER A 98 -0.73 11.28 -5.34
C SER A 98 -0.70 10.52 -6.66
N MET A 99 -1.81 9.90 -7.06
CA MET A 99 -1.95 9.37 -8.41
C MET A 99 -1.96 10.49 -9.46
N MET A 100 -2.67 11.60 -9.20
CA MET A 100 -2.70 12.78 -10.09
C MET A 100 -1.34 13.48 -10.21
N MET A 101 -0.57 13.56 -9.12
CA MET A 101 0.79 14.08 -9.09
C MET A 101 1.81 13.11 -9.71
N GLY A 102 1.37 11.95 -10.20
CA GLY A 102 2.24 10.95 -10.80
C GLY A 102 3.16 10.23 -9.81
N LYS A 103 2.91 10.31 -8.50
CA LYS A 103 3.68 9.58 -7.48
C LYS A 103 3.34 8.09 -7.45
N ILE A 104 2.13 7.72 -7.88
CA ILE A 104 1.74 6.33 -8.15
C ILE A 104 1.14 6.25 -9.57
N GLY A 105 1.65 5.32 -10.38
CA GLY A 105 1.02 4.86 -11.61
C GLY A 105 0.13 3.64 -11.39
N ILE A 106 -0.96 3.52 -12.16
CA ILE A 106 -1.76 2.29 -12.25
C ILE A 106 -1.45 1.64 -13.60
N GLU A 107 -1.04 0.37 -13.59
CA GLU A 107 -0.75 -0.40 -14.79
C GLU A 107 -1.56 -1.72 -14.83
N PRO A 108 -2.24 -2.01 -15.97
CA PRO A 108 -2.53 -1.08 -17.05
C PRO A 108 -3.49 0.03 -16.58
N PHE A 109 -3.31 1.25 -17.12
CA PHE A 109 -4.24 2.35 -16.86
C PHE A 109 -5.61 2.01 -17.45
N ASN A 110 -6.60 1.80 -16.59
CA ASN A 110 -7.96 1.48 -16.97
C ASN A 110 -8.93 2.18 -16.00
N PRO A 111 -9.97 2.89 -16.49
CA PRO A 111 -10.99 3.50 -15.63
C PRO A 111 -11.63 2.54 -14.62
N LYS A 112 -11.76 1.25 -14.96
CA LYS A 112 -12.24 0.20 -14.03
C LYS A 112 -11.28 0.04 -12.84
N ASN A 113 -9.98 0.02 -13.09
CA ASN A 113 -8.94 -0.13 -12.07
C ASN A 113 -8.87 1.11 -11.18
N VAL A 114 -8.97 2.32 -11.76
CA VAL A 114 -9.04 3.57 -10.99
C VAL A 114 -10.23 3.55 -10.03
N LYS A 115 -11.44 3.20 -10.51
CA LYS A 115 -12.63 3.10 -9.66
C LYS A 115 -12.52 2.03 -8.57
N LYS A 116 -11.94 0.87 -8.89
CA LYS A 116 -11.71 -0.22 -7.91
C LYS A 116 -10.75 0.24 -6.82
N THR A 117 -9.66 0.91 -7.19
CA THR A 117 -8.69 1.53 -6.28
C THR A 117 -9.33 2.62 -5.40
N GLU A 118 -10.12 3.53 -5.98
CA GLU A 118 -10.85 4.56 -5.23
C GLU A 118 -11.82 3.95 -4.21
N SER A 119 -12.60 2.95 -4.63
CA SER A 119 -13.55 2.25 -3.77
C SER A 119 -12.86 1.52 -2.62
N PHE A 120 -11.70 0.91 -2.88
CA PHE A 120 -10.88 0.31 -1.85
C PHE A 120 -10.40 1.35 -0.82
N PHE A 121 -9.75 2.44 -1.23
CA PHE A 121 -9.23 3.43 -0.30
C PHE A 121 -10.30 4.19 0.48
N LYS A 122 -11.53 4.32 -0.05
CA LYS A 122 -12.69 4.83 0.72
C LYS A 122 -13.07 3.95 1.90
N ARG A 123 -12.72 2.67 1.87
CA ARG A 123 -13.09 1.67 2.88
C ARG A 123 -11.98 1.40 3.89
N VAL A 124 -10.72 1.63 3.53
CA VAL A 124 -9.58 1.39 4.44
C VAL A 124 -9.63 2.39 5.59
N LYS A 125 -9.59 1.86 6.82
CA LYS A 125 -9.62 2.65 8.07
C LYS A 125 -8.55 2.19 9.06
N THR A 126 -7.35 1.88 8.57
CA THR A 126 -6.24 1.49 9.44
C THR A 126 -5.79 2.69 10.24
N GLY A 127 -6.02 2.70 11.55
CA GLY A 127 -5.48 3.73 12.42
C GLY A 127 -3.96 3.68 12.50
N GLU A 128 -3.32 4.84 12.61
CA GLU A 128 -1.86 4.96 12.84
C GLU A 128 -1.39 4.08 14.00
N ASP A 129 -2.16 4.03 15.08
CA ASP A 129 -1.83 3.26 16.28
C ASP A 129 -1.83 1.75 16.02
N GLY A 130 -2.73 1.27 15.17
CA GLY A 130 -2.75 -0.15 14.76
C GLY A 130 -1.48 -0.55 14.00
N LEU A 131 -0.94 0.33 13.16
CA LEU A 131 0.34 0.08 12.50
C LEU A 131 1.52 0.18 13.47
N LYS A 132 1.54 1.17 14.37
CA LYS A 132 2.59 1.28 15.40
C LYS A 132 2.65 0.01 16.24
N ASP A 133 1.51 -0.49 16.71
CA ASP A 133 1.43 -1.70 17.53
C ASP A 133 1.95 -2.93 16.79
N VAL A 134 1.57 -3.07 15.53
CA VAL A 134 1.98 -4.20 14.69
C VAL A 134 3.46 -4.12 14.30
N LEU A 135 4.02 -2.94 14.01
CA LEU A 135 5.45 -2.74 13.75
C LEU A 135 6.32 -2.97 14.99
N LYS A 136 5.82 -2.63 16.19
CA LYS A 136 6.50 -2.96 17.45
C LYS A 136 6.72 -4.46 17.61
N THR A 137 5.83 -5.31 17.06
CA THR A 137 6.00 -6.78 17.12
C THR A 137 7.23 -7.31 16.38
N VAL A 138 7.83 -6.50 15.48
CA VAL A 138 9.08 -6.83 14.78
C VAL A 138 10.25 -5.93 15.21
N GLY A 139 10.14 -5.28 16.36
CA GLY A 139 11.19 -4.45 16.95
C GLY A 139 11.34 -3.06 16.32
N LEU A 140 10.33 -2.57 15.60
CA LEU A 140 10.35 -1.24 14.99
C LEU A 140 9.43 -0.29 15.79
N ASP A 141 10.03 0.68 16.48
CA ASP A 141 9.31 1.71 17.23
C ASP A 141 9.16 2.98 16.40
N VAL A 142 8.06 3.06 15.65
CA VAL A 142 7.72 4.22 14.81
C VAL A 142 7.05 5.29 15.65
N THR A 143 7.65 6.47 15.68
CA THR A 143 7.25 7.60 16.52
C THR A 143 6.80 8.81 15.70
N GLU A 144 7.10 8.85 14.40
CA GLU A 144 6.79 9.93 13.47
C GLU A 144 6.22 9.34 12.17
N PHE A 145 5.09 9.89 11.70
CA PHE A 145 4.44 9.52 10.44
C PHE A 145 4.67 10.64 9.43
N ASP A 146 5.66 10.46 8.57
CA ASP A 146 6.07 11.41 7.54
C ASP A 146 5.64 10.89 6.16
N ILE A 147 4.42 11.25 5.76
CA ILE A 147 3.79 10.88 4.47
C ILE A 147 3.99 11.98 3.43
#